data_AF-A0A846XE90-F1
#
_entry.id   AF-A0A846XE90-F1
#
_cell.length_a   1.000
_cell.length_b   1.000
_cell.length_c   1.000
_cell.angle_alpha   90.00
_cell.angle_beta   90.00
_cell.angle_gamma   90.00
#
_symmetry.space_group_name_H-M   'P 1'
#
loop_
_entity.id
_entity.type
_entity.pdbx_description
1 polymer ?
#
loop_
_entity_poly.entity_id
_entity_poly.type
_entity_poly.pdbx_seq_one_letter_code
_entity_poly.pdbx_strand_id
1 'polypeptide(L)'
;MGKKTSAILSYALGWLTGIIFLFVGKNDPDVKFHASQSIVFFGAVSVVNIVLSIASSFLGALGIIVDLAGLAVAVFAAVVWVMAMVQAYNTGGVRAELPVIGKFTAPYADRLAGSVG
;
A
#
# COMPACT_ATOMS: atom_id res chain seq x y z
N MET A 1 -15.51 -14.99 -2.98
CA MET A 1 -15.62 -13.64 -2.39
C MET A 1 -16.15 -12.64 -3.40
N GLY A 2 -16.89 -11.63 -2.95
CA GLY A 2 -17.32 -10.50 -3.80
C GLY A 2 -16.15 -9.55 -4.13
N LYS A 3 -16.34 -8.69 -5.14
CA LYS A 3 -15.39 -7.65 -5.55
C LYS A 3 -14.97 -6.77 -4.36
N LYS A 4 -15.96 -6.15 -3.70
CA LYS A 4 -15.77 -5.32 -2.49
C LYS A 4 -14.87 -5.97 -1.44
N THR A 5 -15.21 -7.19 -1.03
CA THR A 5 -14.44 -7.91 0.00
C THR A 5 -13.01 -8.19 -0.45
N SER A 6 -12.82 -8.56 -1.72
CA SER A 6 -11.49 -8.84 -2.27
C SER A 6 -10.62 -7.58 -2.37
N ALA A 7 -11.23 -6.46 -2.77
CA ALA A 7 -10.56 -5.15 -2.83
C ALA A 7 -10.10 -4.68 -1.44
N ILE A 8 -10.94 -4.81 -0.41
CA ILE A 8 -10.57 -4.46 0.97
C ILE A 8 -9.45 -5.37 1.48
N LEU A 9 -9.61 -6.69 1.31
CA LEU A 9 -8.64 -7.66 1.82
C LEU A 9 -7.28 -7.61 1.12
N SER A 10 -7.21 -7.03 -0.09
CA SER A 10 -5.94 -6.74 -0.75
C SER A 10 -5.01 -5.85 0.11
N TYR A 11 -5.57 -5.07 1.04
CA TYR A 11 -4.82 -4.22 1.97
C TYR A 11 -4.63 -4.84 3.37
N ALA A 12 -5.21 -6.00 3.68
CA ALA A 12 -5.32 -6.48 5.07
C ALA A 12 -3.97 -6.77 5.76
N LEU A 13 -2.97 -7.28 5.03
CA LEU A 13 -1.61 -7.53 5.52
C LEU A 13 -0.58 -6.77 4.65
N GLY A 14 -0.97 -5.57 4.22
CA GLY A 14 -0.16 -4.75 3.34
C GLY A 14 0.18 -5.42 2.00
N TRP A 15 1.44 -5.33 1.58
CA TRP A 15 1.88 -5.88 0.29
C TRP A 15 1.74 -7.41 0.20
N LEU A 16 1.75 -8.15 1.33
CA LEU A 16 1.57 -9.61 1.33
C LEU A 16 0.19 -10.02 0.80
N THR A 17 -0.88 -9.44 1.33
CA THR A 17 -2.23 -9.68 0.80
C THR A 17 -2.40 -9.08 -0.58
N GLY A 18 -1.70 -7.99 -0.89
CA GLY A 18 -1.64 -7.45 -2.25
C GLY A 18 -1.16 -8.50 -3.25
N ILE A 19 -0.03 -9.18 -2.97
CA ILE A 19 0.49 -10.27 -3.82
C ILE A 19 -0.55 -11.39 -3.95
N ILE A 20 -1.11 -11.85 -2.84
CA ILE A 20 -2.11 -12.93 -2.86
C ILE A 20 -3.29 -12.56 -3.75
N PHE A 21 -3.86 -11.37 -3.59
CA PHE A 21 -5.03 -10.95 -4.37
C PHE A 21 -4.71 -10.60 -5.83
N LEU A 22 -3.45 -10.28 -6.14
CA LEU A 22 -3.00 -10.04 -7.50
C LEU A 22 -2.95 -11.32 -8.34
N PHE A 23 -2.45 -12.42 -7.75
CA PHE A 23 -2.20 -13.67 -8.47
C PHE A 23 -3.22 -14.78 -8.20
N VAL A 24 -3.74 -14.86 -6.98
CA VAL A 24 -4.61 -15.96 -6.52
C VAL A 24 -6.04 -15.47 -6.25
N GLY A 25 -6.21 -14.15 -6.07
CA GLY A 25 -7.47 -13.51 -5.80
C GLY A 25 -8.49 -13.60 -6.94
N LYS A 26 -9.60 -12.89 -6.77
CA LYS A 26 -10.65 -12.80 -7.79
C LYS A 26 -10.05 -12.23 -9.09
N ASN A 27 -10.29 -12.91 -10.21
CA ASN A 27 -9.92 -12.39 -11.53
C ASN A 27 -10.85 -11.25 -11.95
N ASP A 28 -10.58 -10.06 -11.43
CA ASP A 28 -11.34 -8.84 -11.66
C ASP A 28 -10.37 -7.65 -11.75
N PRO A 29 -10.47 -6.78 -12.77
CA PRO A 29 -9.51 -5.70 -12.98
C PRO A 29 -9.47 -4.71 -11.82
N ASP A 30 -10.60 -4.46 -11.13
CA ASP A 30 -10.62 -3.56 -9.98
C ASP A 30 -9.89 -4.18 -8.78
N VAL A 31 -10.07 -5.49 -8.57
CA VAL A 31 -9.38 -6.23 -7.50
C VAL A 31 -7.87 -6.27 -7.78
N LYS A 32 -7.46 -6.57 -9.01
CA LYS A 32 -6.05 -6.55 -9.42
C LYS A 32 -5.43 -5.15 -9.26
N PHE A 33 -6.18 -4.08 -9.51
CA PHE A 33 -5.73 -2.72 -9.24
C PHE A 33 -5.52 -2.47 -7.75
N HIS A 34 -6.49 -2.79 -6.88
CA HIS A 34 -6.33 -2.60 -5.43
C HIS A 34 -5.19 -3.46 -4.84
N ALA A 35 -5.04 -4.69 -5.33
CA ALA A 35 -3.93 -5.57 -5.00
C ALA A 35 -2.58 -4.97 -5.40
N SER A 36 -2.46 -4.47 -6.63
CA SER A 36 -1.25 -3.82 -7.13
C SER A 36 -0.94 -2.53 -6.39
N GLN A 37 -1.95 -1.71 -6.09
CA GLN A 37 -1.82 -0.48 -5.32
C GLN A 37 -1.35 -0.76 -3.89
N SER A 38 -1.82 -1.85 -3.27
CA SER A 38 -1.33 -2.32 -1.97
C SER A 38 0.15 -2.70 -2.04
N ILE A 39 0.56 -3.49 -3.04
CA ILE A 39 1.97 -3.88 -3.23
C ILE A 39 2.87 -2.66 -3.37
N VAL A 40 2.50 -1.73 -4.27
CA VAL A 40 3.31 -0.53 -4.55
C VAL A 40 3.42 0.34 -3.30
N PHE A 41 2.31 0.64 -2.65
CA PHE A 41 2.29 1.54 -1.50
C PHE A 41 3.07 0.96 -0.32
N PHE A 42 2.74 -0.26 0.10
CA PHE A 42 3.41 -0.86 1.26
C PHE A 42 4.85 -1.27 0.97
N GLY A 43 5.16 -1.68 -0.26
CA GLY A 43 6.54 -1.92 -0.68
C GLY A 43 7.39 -0.65 -0.57
N ALA A 44 6.88 0.49 -1.05
CA ALA A 44 7.56 1.77 -0.91
C ALA A 44 7.75 2.17 0.57
N VAL A 45 6.71 2.02 1.40
CA VAL A 45 6.80 2.28 2.85
C VAL A 45 7.83 1.37 3.52
N SER A 46 7.90 0.08 3.17
CA SER A 46 8.92 -0.84 3.68
C SER A 46 10.34 -0.40 3.30
N VAL A 47 10.57 0.01 2.05
CA VAL A 47 11.88 0.51 1.60
C VAL A 47 12.28 1.76 2.38
N VAL A 48 11.37 2.73 2.56
CA VAL A 48 11.64 3.95 3.35
C VAL A 48 12.01 3.59 4.80
N ASN A 49 11.26 2.69 5.44
CA ASN A 49 11.54 2.27 6.81
C ASN A 49 12.90 1.57 6.95
N ILE A 50 13.30 0.74 5.98
CA ILE A 50 14.62 0.11 5.97
C ILE A 50 15.72 1.18 5.86
N VAL A 51 15.56 2.15 4.97
CA VAL A 51 16.54 3.25 4.81
C VAL A 51 16.66 4.09 6.09
N LEU A 52 15.55 4.45 6.72
CA LEU A 52 15.55 5.19 7.97
C LEU A 52 16.18 4.38 9.12
N SER A 53 15.90 3.08 9.20
CA SER A 53 16.50 2.20 10.21
C SER A 53 18.02 2.09 10.04
N ILE A 54 18.49 1.92 8.81
CA ILE A 54 19.93 1.92 8.49
C ILE A 54 20.55 3.27 8.86
N ALA A 55 19.93 4.39 8.46
CA ALA A 55 20.43 5.72 8.78
C ALA A 55 20.53 5.97 10.29
N SER A 56 19.49 5.61 11.07
CA SER A 56 19.47 5.74 12.53
C SER A 56 20.61 4.94 13.19
N SER A 57 20.92 3.74 12.66
CA SER A 57 21.99 2.88 13.20
C SER A 57 23.39 3.51 13.19
N PHE A 58 23.64 4.49 12.30
CA PHE A 58 24.93 5.17 12.20
C PHE A 58 25.03 6.43 13.09
N LEU A 59 23.92 6.93 13.63
CA LEU A 59 23.85 8.24 14.28
C LEU A 59 23.89 8.20 15.81
N GLY A 60 23.76 7.02 16.43
CA GLY A 60 23.75 6.89 17.89
C GLY A 60 22.70 7.79 18.55
N ALA A 61 23.08 8.58 19.55
CA ALA A 61 22.16 9.48 20.25
C ALA A 61 21.57 10.61 19.37
N LEU A 62 22.18 10.93 18.22
CA LEU A 62 21.62 11.89 17.25
C LEU A 62 20.53 11.26 16.36
N GLY A 63 20.29 9.95 16.48
CA GLY A 63 19.26 9.20 15.74
C GLY A 63 17.83 9.64 16.04
N ILE A 64 17.58 10.39 17.12
CA ILE A 64 16.23 10.80 17.53
C ILE A 64 15.45 11.55 16.45
N ILE A 65 16.13 12.38 15.63
CA ILE A 65 15.48 13.10 14.53
C ILE A 65 15.02 12.11 13.44
N VAL A 66 15.84 11.09 13.15
CA VAL A 66 15.53 10.05 12.17
C VAL A 66 14.41 9.15 12.69
N ASP A 67 14.41 8.83 13.98
CA ASP A 67 13.36 8.04 14.61
C ASP A 67 12.01 8.78 14.60
N LEU A 68 12.01 10.09 14.85
CA LEU A 68 10.83 10.94 14.71
C LEU A 68 10.32 11.00 13.26
N ALA A 69 11.22 11.03 12.28
CA ALA A 69 10.84 10.93 10.86
C ALA A 69 10.22 9.56 10.54
N GLY A 70 10.77 8.47 11.10
CA GLY A 70 10.20 7.12 11.00
C GLY A 70 8.79 7.04 11.58
N LEU A 71 8.57 7.64 12.76
CA LEU A 71 7.24 7.73 13.35
C LEU A 71 6.27 8.51 12.46
N ALA A 72 6.70 9.63 11.88
CA ALA A 72 5.88 10.41 10.96
C ALA A 72 5.48 9.59 9.71
N VAL A 73 6.42 8.84 9.13
CA VAL A 73 6.16 7.93 8.01
C VAL A 73 5.16 6.83 8.42
N ALA A 74 5.33 6.24 9.60
CA ALA A 74 4.44 5.19 10.10
C ALA A 74 3.00 5.69 10.29
N VAL A 75 2.83 6.87 10.91
CA VAL A 75 1.50 7.49 11.11
C VAL A 75 0.88 7.84 9.76
N PHE A 76 1.63 8.47 8.87
CA PHE A 76 1.16 8.77 7.52
C PHE A 76 0.72 7.51 6.77
N ALA A 77 1.53 6.46 6.84
CA ALA A 77 1.24 5.20 6.18
C ALA A 77 -0.03 4.53 6.74
N ALA A 78 -0.21 4.55 8.06
CA ALA A 78 -1.40 4.03 8.72
C ALA A 78 -2.68 4.79 8.31
N VAL A 79 -2.60 6.13 8.20
CA VAL A 79 -3.74 6.96 7.75
C VAL A 79 -4.12 6.61 6.31
N VAL A 80 -3.15 6.58 5.39
CA VAL A 80 -3.38 6.23 3.98
C VAL A 80 -3.92 4.81 3.85
N TRP A 81 -3.42 3.87 4.66
CA TRP A 81 -3.90 2.49 4.67
C TRP A 81 -5.38 2.38 5.05
N VAL A 82 -5.80 3.03 6.14
CA VAL A 82 -7.21 3.06 6.54
C VAL A 82 -8.05 3.69 5.46
N MET A 83 -7.58 4.81 4.89
CA MET A 83 -8.27 5.47 3.78
C MET A 83 -8.42 4.57 2.56
N ALA A 84 -7.43 3.72 2.24
CA ALA A 84 -7.50 2.74 1.17
C ALA A 84 -8.67 1.77 1.37
N MET A 85 -8.79 1.20 2.58
CA MET A 85 -9.84 0.25 2.92
C MET A 85 -11.22 0.91 2.95
N VAL A 86 -11.32 2.12 3.52
CA VAL A 86 -12.56 2.91 3.55
C VAL A 86 -13.01 3.25 2.12
N GLN A 87 -12.08 3.67 1.26
CA GLN A 87 -12.40 4.00 -0.12
C GLN A 87 -12.85 2.76 -0.90
N ALA A 88 -12.13 1.65 -0.80
CA ALA A 88 -12.53 0.38 -1.43
C ALA A 88 -13.90 -0.12 -0.92
N TYR A 89 -14.22 0.12 0.36
CA TYR A 89 -15.55 -0.16 0.89
C TYR A 89 -16.63 0.75 0.29
N ASN A 90 -16.40 2.06 0.30
CA ASN A 90 -17.35 3.08 -0.16
C ASN A 90 -17.63 2.98 -1.67
N THR A 91 -16.65 2.59 -2.49
CA THR A 91 -16.83 2.40 -3.93
C THR A 91 -17.39 1.02 -4.30
N GLY A 92 -17.65 0.15 -3.32
CA GLY A 92 -18.06 -1.24 -3.59
C GLY A 92 -16.95 -2.10 -4.21
N GLY A 93 -15.69 -1.68 -4.06
CA GLY A 93 -14.51 -2.33 -4.63
C GLY A 93 -14.24 -1.97 -6.08
N VAL A 94 -14.93 -0.96 -6.63
CA VAL A 94 -14.52 -0.34 -7.91
C VAL A 94 -13.19 0.36 -7.69
N ARG A 95 -12.30 0.25 -8.70
CA ARG A 95 -11.00 0.89 -8.72
C ARG A 95 -11.06 2.32 -8.18
N ALA A 96 -10.25 2.57 -7.16
CA ALA A 96 -10.11 3.89 -6.56
C ALA A 96 -8.66 4.13 -6.11
N GLU A 97 -8.12 5.28 -6.49
CA GLU A 97 -6.76 5.67 -6.15
C GLU A 97 -6.65 6.12 -4.69
N LEU A 98 -5.53 5.77 -4.04
CA LEU A 98 -5.26 6.20 -2.66
C LEU A 98 -5.43 7.71 -2.53
N PRO A 99 -6.21 8.21 -1.57
CA PRO A 99 -6.30 9.65 -1.42
C PRO A 99 -4.95 10.20 -0.93
N VAL A 100 -4.66 11.47 -1.27
CA VAL A 100 -3.38 12.18 -1.04
C VAL A 100 -2.22 11.71 -1.94
N ILE A 101 -2.02 10.40 -2.11
CA ILE A 101 -0.83 9.84 -2.79
C ILE A 101 -1.12 9.04 -4.06
N GLY A 102 -2.39 8.95 -4.47
CA GLY A 102 -2.85 8.19 -5.63
C GLY A 102 -2.12 8.54 -6.92
N LYS A 103 -1.89 9.83 -7.18
CA LYS A 103 -1.12 10.30 -8.35
C LYS A 103 0.30 9.71 -8.45
N PHE A 104 0.89 9.31 -7.32
CA PHE A 104 2.21 8.70 -7.27
C PHE A 104 2.16 7.18 -7.31
N THR A 105 1.12 6.54 -6.77
CA THR A 105 1.02 5.07 -6.70
C THR A 105 0.26 4.47 -7.87
N ALA A 106 -0.80 5.12 -8.35
CA ALA A 106 -1.72 4.61 -9.35
C ALA A 106 -1.04 4.25 -10.68
N PRO A 107 -0.10 5.05 -11.24
CA PRO A 107 0.57 4.68 -12.48
C PRO A 107 1.38 3.38 -12.36
N TYR A 108 2.00 3.12 -11.20
CA TYR A 108 2.73 1.87 -10.96
C TYR A 108 1.79 0.71 -10.66
N ALA A 109 0.69 0.97 -9.95
CA ALA A 109 -0.36 -0.01 -9.72
C ALA A 109 -0.99 -0.49 -11.04
N ASP A 110 -1.22 0.42 -12.00
CA ASP A 110 -1.70 0.09 -13.33
C ASP A 110 -0.75 -0.79 -14.12
N ARG A 111 0.54 -0.41 -14.14
CA ARG A 111 1.57 -1.20 -14.81
C ARG A 111 1.66 -2.61 -14.22
N LEU A 112 1.62 -2.71 -12.89
CA LEU A 112 1.70 -3.99 -12.21
C LEU A 112 0.45 -4.84 -12.46
N ALA A 113 -0.75 -4.27 -12.36
CA ALA A 113 -2.00 -4.97 -12.65
C ALA A 113 -2.07 -5.44 -14.11
N GLY A 114 -1.61 -4.61 -15.05
CA GLY A 114 -1.56 -4.95 -16.48
C GLY A 114 -0.50 -6.01 -16.83
N SER A 115 0.51 -6.22 -15.97
CA SER A 115 1.55 -7.23 -16.22
C SER A 115 1.12 -8.67 -15.92
N VAL A 116 0.02 -8.85 -15.17
CA VAL A 116 -0.43 -10.15 -14.64
C VAL A 116 -1.74 -10.64 -15.29
N GLY A 117 -1.90 -10.39 -16.59
CA GLY A 117 -3.07 -10.72 -17.45
C GLY A 117 -4.08 -11.71 -16.89
#